data_AF-A0A401H6F3-F1
#
_entry.id   AF-A0A401H6F3-F1
#
_cell.length_a   1.000
_cell.length_b   1.000
_cell.length_c   1.000
_cell.angle_alpha   90.00
_cell.angle_beta   90.00
_cell.angle_gamma   90.00
#
_symmetry.space_group_name_H-M   'P 1'
#
loop_
_entity.id
_entity.type
_entity.pdbx_description
1 polymer ?
#
loop_
_entity_poly.entity_id
_entity_poly.type
_entity_poly.pdbx_seq_one_letter_code
_entity_poly.pdbx_strand_id
1 'polypeptide(L)' 'MSAPGSSTKQDAHNHSASGDDEYTPRTPRRTPMACQFCRGRKMKCDGRQVCSNCNRRGIACTYAPVESNKVN' A
#
# COMPACT_ATOMS: atom_id res chain seq x y z
N MET A 1 -45.17 -1.36 32.90
CA MET A 1 -43.78 -1.82 32.80
C MET A 1 -43.24 -1.19 31.53
N SER A 2 -42.32 -0.23 31.65
CA SER A 2 -42.09 0.81 30.64
C SER A 2 -40.81 0.59 29.82
N ALA A 3 -40.93 0.92 28.52
CA ALA A 3 -39.93 1.37 27.54
C ALA A 3 -38.94 0.37 26.87
N PRO A 4 -38.82 0.42 25.52
CA PRO A 4 -37.75 -0.20 24.71
C PRO A 4 -36.51 0.71 24.60
N GLY A 5 -35.32 0.12 24.70
CA GLY A 5 -34.03 0.80 24.56
C GLY A 5 -33.49 0.73 23.13
N SER A 6 -33.24 1.91 22.55
CA SER A 6 -32.70 2.20 21.22
C SER A 6 -31.27 1.68 20.98
N SER A 7 -30.96 1.30 19.74
CA SER A 7 -29.73 1.73 19.05
C SER A 7 -29.81 1.40 17.56
N THR A 8 -30.35 2.35 16.81
CA THR A 8 -30.15 2.54 15.37
C THR A 8 -28.65 2.64 15.07
N LYS A 9 -28.10 1.68 14.33
CA LYS A 9 -26.80 1.84 13.65
C LYS A 9 -27.10 2.33 12.23
N GLN A 10 -26.95 3.64 12.06
CA GLN A 10 -26.88 4.33 10.80
C GLN A 10 -25.46 4.16 10.25
N ASP A 11 -25.32 3.52 9.09
CA ASP A 11 -24.10 3.61 8.29
C ASP A 11 -24.51 3.90 6.83
N ALA A 12 -25.03 5.12 6.65
CA ALA A 12 -25.23 5.72 5.33
C ALA A 12 -23.87 6.16 4.78
N HIS A 13 -23.30 5.37 3.87
CA HIS A 13 -22.17 5.80 3.05
C HIS A 13 -22.57 5.81 1.58
N ASN A 14 -23.39 6.78 1.21
CA ASN A 14 -23.45 7.29 -0.16
C ASN A 14 -22.42 8.41 -0.27
N HIS A 15 -21.27 8.14 -0.88
CA HIS A 15 -20.45 9.17 -1.50
C HIS A 15 -20.26 8.78 -2.96
N SER A 16 -21.21 9.25 -3.76
CA SER A 16 -21.07 9.41 -5.21
C SER A 16 -19.95 10.43 -5.46
N ALA A 17 -18.85 9.98 -6.05
CA ALA A 17 -17.92 10.86 -6.75
C ALA A 17 -17.90 10.43 -8.20
N SER A 18 -18.80 11.05 -8.96
CA SER A 18 -18.78 11.09 -10.42
C SER A 18 -17.44 11.71 -10.85
N GLY A 19 -16.63 10.91 -11.51
CA GLY A 19 -15.45 11.34 -12.26
C GLY A 19 -15.40 10.49 -13.50
N ASP A 20 -15.62 11.12 -14.64
CA ASP A 20 -15.22 10.64 -15.96
C ASP A 20 -13.68 10.51 -15.96
N ASP A 21 -13.17 9.47 -15.31
CA ASP A 21 -11.73 9.16 -15.22
C ASP A 21 -11.52 7.92 -16.09
N GLU A 22 -11.02 8.18 -17.29
CA GLU A 22 -10.37 7.23 -18.16
C GLU A 22 -9.86 6.03 -17.36
N TYR A 23 -10.48 4.87 -17.57
CA TYR A 23 -10.06 3.59 -17.00
C TYR A 23 -8.72 3.20 -17.63
N THR A 24 -7.69 3.97 -17.35
CA THR A 24 -6.36 3.42 -17.25
C THR A 24 -6.43 2.64 -15.95
N PRO A 25 -6.41 1.29 -15.96
CA PRO A 25 -6.18 0.57 -14.73
C PRO A 25 -4.87 1.13 -14.19
N ARG A 26 -4.96 1.95 -13.13
CA ARG A 26 -3.82 2.29 -12.29
C ARG A 26 -3.49 1.00 -11.58
N THR A 27 -2.94 0.06 -12.36
CA THR A 27 -2.28 -1.13 -11.86
C THR A 27 -1.42 -0.57 -10.74
N PRO A 28 -1.75 -0.90 -9.48
CA PRO A 28 -0.84 -0.56 -8.41
C PRO A 28 0.46 -1.15 -8.92
N ARG A 29 1.49 -0.31 -9.13
CA ARG A 29 2.82 -0.79 -9.46
C ARG A 29 3.22 -1.60 -8.25
N ARG A 30 2.74 -2.85 -8.19
CA ARG A 30 2.89 -3.77 -7.08
C ARG A 30 4.37 -3.88 -7.00
N THR A 31 4.90 -3.33 -5.93
CA THR A 31 6.32 -3.16 -5.75
C THR A 31 6.88 -4.57 -5.78
N PRO A 32 7.55 -4.98 -6.88
CA PRO A 32 7.82 -6.39 -7.12
C PRO A 32 8.77 -6.94 -6.06
N MET A 33 9.51 -6.04 -5.40
CA MET A 33 10.41 -6.34 -4.31
C MET A 33 10.40 -5.23 -3.26
N ALA A 34 10.50 -5.61 -1.99
CA ALA A 34 10.86 -4.69 -0.92
C ALA A 34 12.33 -4.26 -1.03
N CYS A 35 12.66 -3.03 -0.64
CA CYS A 35 14.06 -2.60 -0.59
C CYS A 35 14.89 -3.49 0.35
N GLN A 36 16.20 -3.52 0.16
CA GLN A 36 17.17 -4.28 0.96
C GLN A 36 16.93 -4.16 2.47
N PHE A 37 16.76 -2.93 2.96
CA PHE A 37 16.49 -2.67 4.36
C PHE A 37 15.17 -3.27 4.84
N CYS A 38 14.08 -3.03 4.10
CA CYS A 38 12.77 -3.57 4.48
C CYS A 38 12.73 -5.08 4.36
N ARG A 39 13.44 -5.67 3.39
CA ARG A 39 13.57 -7.11 3.18
C ARG A 39 14.34 -7.77 4.34
N GLY A 40 15.49 -7.21 4.74
CA GLY A 40 16.26 -7.70 5.90
C GLY A 40 15.49 -7.61 7.21
N ARG A 41 14.63 -6.59 7.36
CA ARG A 41 13.76 -6.40 8.53
C ARG A 41 12.38 -7.04 8.42
N LYS A 42 12.10 -7.75 7.31
CA LYS A 42 10.81 -8.40 7.03
C LYS A 42 9.60 -7.46 7.21
N MET A 43 9.75 -6.19 6.84
CA MET A 43 8.72 -5.16 6.99
C MET A 43 8.12 -4.74 5.65
N LYS A 44 6.91 -4.18 5.69
CA LYS A 44 6.20 -3.71 4.49
C LYS A 44 6.98 -2.56 3.82
N CYS A 45 7.25 -2.72 2.54
CA CYS A 45 7.88 -1.71 1.70
C CYS A 45 6.85 -1.13 0.72
N ASP A 46 6.91 0.17 0.50
CA ASP A 46 6.06 0.93 -0.41
C ASP A 46 6.66 1.13 -1.81
N GLY A 47 7.89 0.65 -2.05
CA GLY A 47 8.51 0.55 -3.39
C GLY A 47 8.62 1.84 -4.20
N ARG A 48 8.58 3.00 -3.54
CA ARG A 48 8.92 4.30 -4.13
C ARG A 48 10.44 4.42 -4.32
N GLN A 49 10.91 5.48 -4.98
CA GLN A 49 12.34 5.78 -5.13
C GLN A 49 13.09 5.69 -3.79
N VAL A 50 12.51 6.30 -2.75
CA VAL A 50 12.88 6.07 -1.36
C VAL A 50 11.63 5.63 -0.62
N CYS A 51 11.68 4.44 -0.02
CA CYS A 51 10.59 3.89 0.76
C CYS A 51 10.25 4.79 1.96
N SER A 52 8.99 4.87 2.37
CA SER A 52 8.51 5.72 3.48
C SER A 52 9.22 5.42 4.81
N ASN A 53 9.62 4.17 5.02
CA ASN A 53 10.40 3.77 6.21
C ASN A 53 11.85 4.22 6.14
N CYS A 54 12.42 4.19 4.94
CA CYS A 54 13.78 4.60 4.65
C CYS A 54 13.90 6.12 4.74
N ASN A 55 12.93 6.83 4.16
CA ASN A 55 12.81 8.29 4.18
C ASN A 55 12.72 8.83 5.61
N ARG A 56 11.82 8.25 6.43
CA ARG A 56 11.68 8.64 7.85
C ARG A 56 12.93 8.39 8.69
N ARG A 57 13.75 7.41 8.30
CA ARG A 57 14.98 7.05 9.00
C ARG A 57 16.21 7.75 8.43
N GLY A 58 16.10 8.44 7.30
CA GLY A 58 17.23 9.07 6.61
C GLY A 58 18.31 8.07 6.16
N ILE A 59 17.93 6.82 5.83
CA ILE A 59 18.88 5.77 5.43
C ILE A 59 18.81 5.49 3.92
N ALA A 60 19.87 4.86 3.41
CA ALA A 60 19.92 4.40 2.03
C ALA A 60 18.78 3.41 1.71
N CYS A 61 17.99 3.74 0.69
CA CYS A 61 16.97 2.86 0.14
C CYS A 61 17.46 2.24 -1.15
N THR A 62 17.99 1.02 -1.06
CA THR A 62 18.50 0.29 -2.23
C THR A 62 17.61 -0.90 -2.55
N TYR A 63 17.32 -1.11 -3.82
CA TYR A 63 16.65 -2.29 -4.34
C TYR A 63 17.72 -3.13 -5.04
N ALA A 64 17.91 -4.39 -4.63
CA ALA A 64 18.83 -5.26 -5.38
C ALA A 64 18.19 -5.65 -6.71
N PRO A 65 18.95 -5.63 -7.81
CA PRO A 65 18.50 -6.25 -9.05
C PRO A 65 18.25 -7.73 -8.77
N VAL A 66 17.16 -8.27 -9.33
CA VAL A 66 16.96 -9.72 -9.38
C VAL A 66 17.97 -10.29 -10.35
N GLU A 67 19.08 -10.77 -9.84
CA GLU A 67 20.06 -11.51 -10.63
C GLU A 67 19.34 -12.75 -11.18
N SER A 68 18.90 -12.64 -12.43
CA SER A 68 18.24 -13.71 -13.15
C SER A 68 19.33 -14.68 -13.52
N ASN A 69 19.59 -15.64 -12.63
CA ASN A 69 20.64 -16.64 -12.80
C ASN A 69 20.42 -17.38 -14.13
N LYS A 70 21.12 -16.94 -15.19
CA LYS A 70 21.24 -17.68 -16.46
C LYS A 70 22.22 -18.81 -16.20
N VAL A 71 21.71 -19.93 -15.69
CA VAL A 71 22.42 -21.20 -15.74
C VAL A 71 22.49 -21.62 -17.21
N ASN A 72 23.71 -21.74 -17.74
CA ASN A 72 24.01 -22.41 -19.00
C ASN A 72 24.61 -23.77 -18.70
#